data_AF-A0A7X5I834-F1
#
_entry.id   AF-A0A7X5I834-F1
#
_cell.length_a   1.000
_cell.length_b   1.000
_cell.length_c   1.000
_cell.angle_alpha   90.00
_cell.angle_beta   90.00
_cell.angle_gamma   90.00
#
_symmetry.space_group_name_H-M   'P 1'
#
loop_
_entity.id
_entity.type
_entity.pdbx_description
1 polymer ?
#
loop_
_entity_poly.entity_id
_entity_poly.type
_entity_poly.pdbx_seq_one_letter_code
_entity_poly.pdbx_strand_id
1 'polypeptide(L)'
;MKKKTFYSLYQKSEVTGAVKHNGFQFEKNGMKFYVYQSKEGTVYIIDPPTGLSLTSEPFSIEDAPSCISECRIEQMEEKRKSEEYQIKVKMFKALKKAAKVKEECEILLKGIKDNGKN
;
A
#
# COMPACT_ATOMS: atom_id res chain seq x y z
N MET A 1 16.05 -0.04 -6.56
CA MET A 1 14.58 0.05 -6.39
C MET A 1 13.98 0.83 -7.56
N LYS A 2 12.68 0.70 -7.86
CA LYS A 2 12.00 1.41 -8.97
C LYS A 2 10.86 2.29 -8.46
N LYS A 3 10.77 3.55 -8.91
CA LYS A 3 9.64 4.44 -8.58
C LYS A 3 8.30 3.80 -8.95
N LYS A 4 7.31 3.94 -8.07
CA LYS A 4 5.97 3.36 -8.25
C LYS A 4 4.91 4.15 -7.47
N THR A 5 3.76 4.35 -8.10
CA THR A 5 2.53 4.73 -7.41
C THR A 5 1.74 3.47 -7.09
N PHE A 6 1.31 3.31 -5.84
CA PHE A 6 0.58 2.14 -5.36
C PHE A 6 -0.45 2.53 -4.30
N TYR A 7 -1.26 1.56 -3.87
CA TYR A 7 -2.15 1.74 -2.73
C TYR A 7 -1.67 0.88 -1.57
N SER A 8 -1.90 1.32 -0.35
CA SER A 8 -1.81 0.49 0.85
C SER A 8 -3.12 0.58 1.64
N LEU A 9 -3.33 -0.39 2.52
CA LEU A 9 -4.39 -0.35 3.50
C LEU A 9 -4.04 0.71 4.54
N TYR A 10 -5.02 1.51 4.95
CA TYR A 10 -4.93 2.31 6.16
C TYR A 10 -6.12 1.98 7.05
N GLN A 11 -5.89 2.03 8.35
CA GLN A 11 -6.92 1.93 9.37
C GLN A 11 -6.79 3.15 10.26
N LYS A 12 -7.86 3.93 10.34
CA LYS A 12 -7.96 5.07 11.27
C LYS A 12 -9.25 4.90 12.06
N SER A 13 -9.12 4.62 13.35
CA SER A 13 -10.24 4.27 14.23
C SER A 13 -11.06 3.12 13.62
N GLU A 14 -12.37 3.32 13.44
CA GLU A 14 -13.29 2.33 12.88
C GLU A 14 -13.30 2.30 11.34
N VAL A 15 -12.58 3.21 10.68
CA VAL A 15 -12.57 3.31 9.22
C VAL A 15 -11.35 2.59 8.64
N THR A 16 -11.62 1.61 7.79
CA THR A 16 -10.61 0.92 6.98
C THR A 16 -10.76 1.31 5.52
N GLY A 17 -9.66 1.67 4.86
CA GLY A 17 -9.67 2.07 3.46
C GLY A 17 -8.37 1.78 2.75
N ALA A 18 -8.32 2.15 1.47
CA ALA A 18 -7.09 2.14 0.68
C ALA A 18 -6.67 3.57 0.37
N VAL A 19 -5.38 3.86 0.51
CA VAL A 19 -4.78 5.18 0.28
C VAL A 19 -3.65 5.06 -0.74
N LYS A 20 -3.53 6.07 -1.61
CA LYS A 20 -2.55 6.11 -2.71
C LYS A 20 -1.25 6.75 -2.24
N HIS A 21 -0.12 6.14 -2.59
CA HIS A 21 1.22 6.61 -2.25
C HIS A 21 2.10 6.67 -3.49
N ASN A 22 3.02 7.63 -3.48
CA ASN A 22 4.20 7.63 -4.34
C ASN A 22 5.37 7.11 -3.53
N GLY A 23 6.05 6.11 -4.06
CA GLY A 23 7.20 5.51 -3.41
C GLY A 23 7.97 4.61 -4.36
N PHE A 24 8.44 3.48 -3.85
CA PHE A 24 9.30 2.58 -4.60
C PHE A 24 8.82 1.13 -4.51
N GLN A 25 9.24 0.34 -5.49
CA GLN A 25 9.13 -1.11 -5.51
C GLN A 25 10.53 -1.71 -5.42
N PHE A 26 10.64 -2.80 -4.67
CA PHE A 26 11.81 -3.66 -4.66
C PHE A 26 11.39 -5.12 -4.62
N GLU A 27 12.36 -5.99 -4.85
CA GLU A 27 12.20 -7.44 -4.81
C GLU A 27 13.21 -8.03 -3.86
N LYS A 28 12.80 -9.03 -3.08
CA LYS A 28 13.68 -9.80 -2.20
C LYS A 28 13.18 -11.25 -2.19
N ASN A 29 14.07 -12.20 -2.45
CA ASN A 29 13.76 -13.64 -2.56
C ASN A 29 12.55 -13.91 -3.46
N GLY A 30 12.48 -13.26 -4.63
CA GLY A 30 11.36 -13.40 -5.59
C GLY A 30 10.04 -12.75 -5.15
N MET A 31 9.96 -12.18 -3.94
CA MET A 31 8.79 -11.46 -3.45
C MET A 31 8.90 -9.97 -3.72
N LYS A 32 7.82 -9.38 -4.25
CA LYS A 32 7.72 -7.94 -4.50
C LYS A 32 7.16 -7.24 -3.27
N PHE A 33 7.77 -6.10 -2.93
CA PHE A 33 7.33 -5.20 -1.87
C PHE A 33 7.23 -3.78 -2.38
N TYR A 34 6.38 -2.98 -1.75
CA TYR A 34 6.36 -1.53 -1.93
C TYR A 34 6.88 -0.82 -0.70
N VAL A 35 7.38 0.39 -0.85
CA VAL A 35 7.83 1.21 0.26
C VAL A 35 7.50 2.67 0.01
N TYR A 36 7.13 3.38 1.07
CA TYR A 36 7.04 4.84 1.07
C TYR A 36 7.44 5.37 2.45
N GLN A 37 7.80 6.65 2.50
CA GLN A 37 8.03 7.38 3.73
C GLN A 37 6.86 8.36 3.96
N SER A 38 6.34 8.41 5.18
CA SER A 38 5.35 9.43 5.55
C SER A 38 6.00 10.81 5.70
N LYS A 39 5.17 11.84 5.89
CA LYS A 39 5.69 13.21 6.10
C LYS A 39 6.47 13.33 7.41
N GLU A 40 6.15 12.47 8.37
CA GLU A 40 6.76 12.40 9.69
C GLU A 40 8.08 11.60 9.69
N GLY A 41 8.50 11.09 8.52
CA GLY A 41 9.76 10.37 8.37
C GLY A 41 9.67 8.85 8.58
N THR A 42 8.51 8.33 8.96
CA THR A 42 8.31 6.87 9.16
C THR A 42 8.28 6.15 7.82
N VAL A 43 9.05 5.06 7.70
CA VAL A 43 9.06 4.21 6.51
C VAL A 43 8.15 3.00 6.69
N TYR A 44 7.33 2.76 5.67
CA TYR A 44 6.37 1.66 5.62
C TYR A 44 6.72 0.72 4.49
N ILE A 45 7.00 -0.55 4.81
CA ILE A 45 7.16 -1.63 3.83
C ILE A 45 5.81 -2.32 3.67
N ILE A 46 5.27 -2.33 2.46
CA ILE A 46 3.93 -2.84 2.17
C ILE A 46 3.99 -4.17 1.44
N ASP A 47 3.24 -5.15 1.92
CA ASP A 47 2.92 -6.38 1.20
C ASP A 47 1.85 -6.10 0.13
N PRO A 48 2.19 -6.12 -1.17
CA PRO A 48 1.28 -5.66 -2.23
C PRO A 48 -0.09 -6.35 -2.32
N PRO A 49 -0.22 -7.67 -2.11
CA PRO A 49 -1.51 -8.36 -2.20
C PRO A 49 -2.51 -7.93 -1.13
N THR A 50 -2.05 -7.65 0.09
CA THR A 50 -2.91 -7.27 1.22
C THR A 50 -2.96 -5.77 1.46
N GLY A 51 -1.98 -5.03 0.93
CA GLY A 51 -1.81 -3.60 1.19
C GLY A 51 -1.34 -3.32 2.62
N LEU A 52 -1.09 -4.34 3.45
CA LEU A 52 -0.70 -4.16 4.83
C LEU A 52 0.77 -3.77 4.96
N SER A 53 1.06 -2.96 5.96
CA SER A 53 2.44 -2.68 6.33
C SER A 53 3.04 -3.84 7.13
N LEU A 54 4.29 -4.17 6.83
CA LEU A 54 5.12 -5.14 7.52
C LEU A 54 5.94 -4.50 8.62
N THR A 55 6.25 -3.21 8.47
CA THR A 55 7.05 -2.39 9.40
C THR A 55 6.48 -0.98 9.49
N SER A 56 6.86 -0.25 10.53
CA SER A 56 6.55 1.17 10.71
C SER A 56 7.65 1.76 11.58
N GLU A 57 8.84 1.93 11.00
CA GLU A 57 10.02 2.34 11.75
C GLU A 57 10.75 3.51 11.06
N PRO A 58 11.51 4.33 11.81
CA PRO A 58 12.29 5.42 11.26
C PRO A 58 13.64 4.89 10.73
N PHE A 59 13.68 4.51 9.44
CA PHE A 59 14.90 4.17 8.71
C PHE A 59 14.88 4.81 7.31
N SER A 60 15.97 4.71 6.53
CA SER A 60 16.01 5.26 5.17
C SER A 60 15.24 4.37 4.17
N ILE A 61 14.70 4.93 3.08
CA ILE A 61 14.00 4.11 2.08
C ILE A 61 14.94 3.06 1.47
N GLU A 62 16.21 3.42 1.33
CA GLU A 62 17.28 2.61 0.78
C GLU A 62 17.55 1.35 1.60
N ASP A 63 17.36 1.43 2.93
CA ASP A 63 17.54 0.31 3.85
C ASP A 63 16.34 -0.64 3.91
N ALA A 64 15.20 -0.30 3.29
CA ALA A 64 13.99 -1.13 3.37
C ALA A 64 14.20 -2.62 3.00
N PRO A 65 15.02 -2.99 2.00
CA PRO A 65 15.28 -4.41 1.71
C PRO A 65 16.04 -5.14 2.83
N SER A 66 16.91 -4.46 3.59
CA SER A 66 17.67 -5.08 4.68
C SER A 66 16.80 -5.31 5.92
N CYS A 67 15.77 -4.49 6.14
CA CYS A 67 14.83 -4.58 7.26
C CYS A 67 13.92 -5.83 7.24
N ILE A 68 13.80 -6.52 6.10
CA ILE A 68 13.03 -7.78 6.02
C ILE A 68 13.97 -8.97 6.16
N SER A 69 13.96 -9.68 7.28
CA SER A 69 14.78 -10.89 7.44
C SER A 69 14.29 -12.05 6.54
N GLU A 70 15.15 -13.02 6.26
CA GLU A 70 14.78 -14.23 5.52
C GLU A 70 13.71 -15.04 6.25
N CYS A 71 13.84 -15.19 7.57
CA CYS A 71 12.81 -15.83 8.40
C CYS A 71 11.45 -15.13 8.28
N ARG A 72 11.42 -13.80 8.14
CA ARG A 72 10.17 -13.05 7.94
C ARG A 72 9.54 -13.37 6.57
N ILE A 73 10.36 -13.57 5.54
CA ILE A 73 9.91 -13.96 4.20
C ILE A 73 9.27 -15.35 4.25
N GLU A 74 9.93 -16.33 4.85
CA GLU A 74 9.39 -17.70 5.00
C GLU A 74 8.05 -17.71 5.76
N GLN A 75 7.96 -16.96 6.86
CA GLN A 75 6.71 -16.80 7.60
C GLN A 75 5.59 -16.18 6.75
N MET A 76 5.92 -15.25 5.85
CA MET A 76 4.96 -14.65 4.94
C MET A 76 4.49 -15.63 3.87
N GLU A 77 5.39 -16.45 3.32
CA GLU A 77 5.04 -17.50 2.37
C GLU A 77 4.10 -18.53 2.97
N GLU A 78 4.30 -18.88 4.24
CA GLU A 78 3.37 -19.76 4.96
C GLU A 78 2.03 -19.07 5.21
N LYS A 79 2.05 -17.83 5.72
CA LYS A 79 0.82 -17.05 5.94
C LYS A 79 0.01 -16.86 4.66
N ARG A 80 0.64 -16.78 3.49
CA ARG A 80 -0.05 -16.66 2.20
C ARG A 80 -0.99 -17.83 1.90
N LYS A 81 -0.76 -19.00 2.51
CA LYS A 81 -1.60 -20.19 2.36
C LYS A 81 -2.86 -20.14 3.24
N SER A 82 -2.92 -19.26 4.24
CA SER A 82 -4.04 -19.21 5.18
C SER A 82 -5.28 -18.55 4.57
N GLU A 83 -6.46 -19.01 5.00
CA GLU A 83 -7.74 -18.40 4.61
C GLU A 83 -7.82 -16.93 5.04
N GLU A 84 -7.31 -16.59 6.23
CA GLU A 84 -7.25 -15.23 6.75
C GLU A 84 -6.51 -14.29 5.79
N TYR A 85 -5.37 -14.73 5.25
CA TYR A 85 -4.62 -13.95 4.27
C TYR A 85 -5.43 -13.76 2.99
N GLN A 86 -6.07 -14.81 2.49
CA GLN A 86 -6.90 -14.74 1.28
C GLN A 86 -8.09 -13.80 1.46
N ILE A 87 -8.69 -13.75 2.66
CA ILE A 87 -9.74 -12.79 3.01
C ILE A 87 -9.19 -11.36 2.98
N LYS A 88 -8.01 -11.11 3.57
CA LYS A 88 -7.36 -9.78 3.54
C LYS A 88 -7.04 -9.31 2.12
N VAL A 89 -6.59 -10.21 1.25
CA VAL A 89 -6.37 -9.89 -0.17
C VAL A 89 -7.67 -9.46 -0.85
N LYS A 90 -8.77 -10.19 -0.64
CA LYS A 90 -10.08 -9.85 -1.21
C LYS A 90 -10.59 -8.50 -0.68
N MET A 91 -10.47 -8.27 0.62
CA MET A 91 -10.84 -7.01 1.28
C MET A 91 -10.06 -5.83 0.68
N PHE A 92 -8.73 -5.95 0.62
CA PHE A 92 -7.90 -4.87 0.08
C PHE A 92 -8.19 -4.59 -1.40
N LYS A 93 -8.43 -5.64 -2.20
CA LYS A 93 -8.84 -5.48 -3.60
C LYS A 93 -10.14 -4.68 -3.73
N ALA A 94 -11.13 -4.93 -2.89
CA ALA A 94 -12.39 -4.20 -2.87
C ALA A 94 -12.19 -2.73 -2.47
N LEU A 95 -11.46 -2.48 -1.38
CA LEU A 95 -11.16 -1.13 -0.89
C LEU A 95 -10.36 -0.31 -1.90
N LYS A 96 -9.37 -0.93 -2.55
CA LYS A 96 -8.59 -0.30 -3.63
C LYS A 96 -9.47 0.09 -4.81
N LYS A 97 -10.45 -0.74 -5.18
CA LYS A 97 -11.42 -0.40 -6.24
C LYS A 97 -12.29 0.78 -5.82
N ALA A 98 -12.81 0.77 -4.60
CA ALA A 98 -13.61 1.88 -4.07
C ALA A 98 -12.81 3.20 -4.03
N ALA A 99 -11.54 3.17 -3.60
CA ALA A 99 -10.67 4.34 -3.58
C ALA A 99 -10.41 4.92 -4.98
N LYS A 100 -10.26 4.07 -6.00
CA LYS A 100 -10.13 4.52 -7.40
C LYS A 100 -11.40 5.19 -7.92
N VAL A 101 -12.56 4.56 -7.69
CA VAL A 101 -13.87 5.13 -8.09
C VAL A 101 -14.07 6.49 -7.44
N LYS A 102 -13.73 6.62 -6.15
CA LYS A 102 -13.77 7.91 -5.45
C LYS A 102 -12.89 8.96 -6.14
N GLU A 103 -11.64 8.62 -6.47
CA GLU A 103 -10.71 9.52 -7.16
C GLU A 103 -11.27 9.98 -8.52
N GLU A 104 -11.84 9.06 -9.30
CA GLU A 104 -12.47 9.35 -10.60
C GLU A 104 -13.69 10.29 -10.44
N CYS A 105 -14.56 10.02 -9.47
CA CYS A 105 -15.70 10.90 -9.16
C CYS A 105 -15.26 12.31 -8.74
N GLU A 106 -14.21 12.42 -7.91
CA GLU A 106 -13.68 13.71 -7.48
C GLU A 106 -13.10 14.52 -8.66
N ILE A 107 -12.43 13.86 -9.61
CA ILE A 107 -11.93 14.49 -10.84
C ILE A 107 -13.08 15.00 -11.70
N LEU A 108 -14.11 14.17 -11.92
CA LEU A 108 -15.30 14.55 -12.69
C LEU A 108 -16.00 15.76 -12.07
N LEU A 109 -16.19 15.76 -10.75
CA LEU A 109 -16.84 16.86 -10.04
C LEU A 109 -16.04 18.17 -10.12
N LYS A 110 -14.69 18.11 -10.12
CA LYS A 110 -13.85 19.29 -10.33
C LYS A 110 -14.01 19.84 -11.75
N GLY A 111 -13.96 18.98 -12.77
CA GLY A 111 -14.15 19.39 -14.16
C GLY A 111 -15.50 20.06 -14.42
N ILE A 112 -16.58 19.59 -13.77
CA ILE A 112 -17.90 20.24 -13.86
C ILE A 112 -17.90 21.64 -13.23
N LYS A 113 -17.23 21.83 -12.08
CA LYS A 113 -17.15 23.13 -11.40
C LYS A 113 -16.33 24.16 -12.17
N ASP A 114 -15.32 23.74 -12.90
CA ASP A 114 -14.47 24.63 -13.69
C ASP A 114 -15.16 25.06 -15.00
N ASN A 115 -15.98 24.18 -15.60
CA ASN A 115 -16.78 24.51 -16.79
C ASN A 115 -18.01 25.39 -16.52
N GLY A 116 -18.46 25.51 -15.27
CA GLY A 116 -19.58 26.37 -14.87
C GLY A 116 -19.19 27.79 -14.44
N LYS A 117 -17.90 28.16 -14.58
CA LYS A 117 -17.34 29.47 -14.20
C LYS A 117 -16.85 30.32 -15.38
N ASN A 118 -17.15 29.90 -16.62
CA ASN A 118 -16.92 30.70 -17.83
C ASN A 118 -18.21 31.36 -18.29
#